data_AF-A0A3B1B5P5-F1
#
_entry.id   AF-A0A3B1B5P5-F1
#
_cell.length_a   1.000
_cell.length_b   1.000
_cell.length_c   1.000
_cell.angle_alpha   90.00
_cell.angle_beta   90.00
_cell.angle_gamma   90.00
#
_symmetry.space_group_name_H-M   'P 1'
#
loop_
_entity.id
_entity.type
_entity.pdbx_description
1 polymer ?
#
loop_
_entity_poly.entity_id
_entity_poly.type
_entity_poly.pdbx_seq_one_letter_code
_entity_poly.pdbx_strand_id
1 'polypeptide(L)'
;MFTDFINIDVDLGLYYLVDFLIALALLTGIRFLSGLVGNVSATHEISSKDNKAFGVSLAGAMIAVSMMLMGVISGDAGYSLVNEALTVILFGVIGIVLMWLTRIAFDRLSFPGLSIHEQIMKGNMAASIIDACNMIATAIIIKGAMTWVDGNIGIAIIAVVVSFVASQIIMALATLYRVKVFERRHKGCRLHDAIEDNNIALALRFSAYRIGIAIAVSAAFTAVEYDAEAFTNVFIVWFAIALALFILLTLIAIVIRLGVLHRVNIAEEVGEQANIAVGAIEGSIYIVVGLLLAGLIGA
;
A
#
# COMPACT_ATOMS: atom_id res chain seq x y z
N MET A 1 -6.65 14.47 -37.82
CA MET A 1 -8.06 14.73 -37.49
C MET A 1 -8.64 13.76 -36.47
N PHE A 2 -8.56 12.42 -36.64
CA PHE A 2 -8.93 11.50 -35.55
C PHE A 2 -7.83 11.32 -34.49
N THR A 3 -6.56 11.40 -34.91
CA THR A 3 -5.38 11.33 -34.03
C THR A 3 -5.27 12.51 -33.06
N ASP A 4 -5.84 13.67 -33.40
CA ASP A 4 -5.80 14.87 -32.56
C ASP A 4 -6.68 14.73 -31.29
N PHE A 5 -7.54 13.70 -31.26
CA PHE A 5 -8.33 13.30 -30.09
C PHE A 5 -7.72 12.12 -29.32
N ILE A 6 -6.61 11.55 -29.80
CA ILE A 6 -5.91 10.42 -29.17
C ILE A 6 -4.77 10.98 -28.34
N ASN A 7 -4.91 10.94 -27.02
CA ASN A 7 -3.87 11.37 -26.07
C ASN A 7 -2.85 10.25 -25.77
N ILE A 8 -2.55 9.43 -26.78
CA ILE A 8 -1.52 8.38 -26.74
C ILE A 8 -0.57 8.70 -27.87
N ASP A 9 0.69 8.91 -27.54
CA ASP A 9 1.72 9.06 -28.55
C ASP A 9 1.97 7.71 -29.21
N VAL A 10 1.49 7.58 -30.45
CA VAL A 10 1.60 6.34 -31.23
C VAL A 10 3.06 6.03 -31.55
N ASP A 11 3.92 7.04 -31.58
CA ASP A 11 5.36 6.89 -31.83
C ASP A 11 6.07 6.24 -30.63
N LEU A 12 5.48 6.32 -29.43
CA LEU A 12 5.93 5.64 -28.21
C LEU A 12 5.34 4.23 -28.03
N GLY A 13 4.53 3.73 -28.96
CA GLY A 13 3.85 2.45 -28.84
C GLY A 13 4.78 1.25 -28.55
N LEU A 14 6.01 1.27 -29.07
CA LEU A 14 7.00 0.23 -28.81
C LEU A 14 7.54 0.27 -27.37
N TYR A 15 7.70 1.45 -26.79
CA TYR A 15 8.13 1.63 -25.39
C TYR A 15 7.06 1.08 -24.44
N TYR A 16 5.80 1.47 -24.65
CA TYR A 16 4.67 0.95 -23.87
C TYR A 16 4.54 -0.57 -23.94
N LEU A 17 4.81 -1.18 -25.11
CA LEU A 17 4.79 -2.64 -25.26
C LEU A 17 5.92 -3.30 -24.45
N VAL A 18 7.13 -2.74 -24.50
CA VAL A 18 8.28 -3.27 -23.74
C VAL A 18 8.00 -3.19 -22.24
N ASP A 19 7.50 -2.06 -21.76
CA ASP A 19 7.15 -1.85 -20.34
C ASP A 19 6.10 -2.84 -19.87
N PHE A 20 5.05 -3.04 -20.68
CA PHE A 20 4.00 -4.01 -20.40
C PHE A 20 4.55 -5.44 -20.32
N LEU A 21 5.43 -5.83 -21.24
CA LEU A 21 6.07 -7.16 -21.24
C LEU A 21 6.97 -7.35 -20.02
N ILE A 22 7.74 -6.33 -19.63
CA ILE A 22 8.57 -6.36 -18.41
C ILE A 22 7.68 -6.47 -17.17
N ALA A 23 6.60 -5.69 -17.09
CA ALA A 23 5.66 -5.76 -15.99
C ALA A 23 5.02 -7.14 -15.88
N LEU A 24 4.58 -7.74 -16.99
CA LEU A 24 4.06 -9.11 -17.03
C LEU A 24 5.11 -10.14 -16.56
N ALA A 25 6.37 -9.98 -16.99
CA ALA A 25 7.47 -10.85 -16.59
C ALA A 25 7.76 -10.74 -15.07
N LEU A 26 7.82 -9.52 -14.53
CA LEU A 26 8.00 -9.28 -13.09
C LEU A 26 6.82 -9.86 -12.28
N LEU A 27 5.57 -9.64 -12.72
CA LEU A 27 4.37 -10.19 -12.08
C LEU A 27 4.37 -11.71 -12.06
N THR A 28 4.74 -12.35 -13.17
CA THR A 28 4.90 -13.81 -13.25
C THR A 28 6.03 -14.29 -12.34
N GLY A 29 7.11 -13.51 -12.26
CA GLY A 29 8.25 -13.71 -11.37
C GLY A 29 7.88 -13.74 -9.89
N ILE A 30 6.88 -12.97 -9.44
CA ILE A 30 6.44 -12.92 -8.03
C ILE A 30 6.07 -14.29 -7.50
N ARG A 31 5.46 -15.15 -8.34
CA ARG A 31 5.10 -16.52 -7.92
C ARG A 31 6.35 -17.31 -7.51
N PHE A 32 7.45 -17.15 -8.23
CA PHE A 32 8.72 -17.80 -7.95
C PHE A 32 9.45 -17.13 -6.78
N LEU A 33 9.45 -15.79 -6.72
CA LEU A 33 10.05 -15.02 -5.63
C LEU A 33 9.36 -15.29 -4.28
N SER A 34 8.03 -15.41 -4.26
CA SER A 34 7.27 -15.79 -3.07
C SER A 34 7.68 -17.17 -2.56
N GLY A 35 8.08 -18.07 -3.47
CA GLY A 35 8.62 -19.37 -3.12
C GLY A 35 10.02 -19.33 -2.51
N LEU A 36 10.89 -18.46 -3.04
CA LEU A 36 12.27 -18.30 -2.58
C LEU A 36 12.37 -17.55 -1.25
N VAL A 37 11.54 -16.52 -1.07
CA VAL A 37 11.60 -15.62 0.10
C VAL A 37 10.90 -16.23 1.32
N GLY A 38 9.85 -17.04 1.10
CA GLY A 38 9.10 -17.69 2.18
C GLY A 38 9.63 -19.07 2.58
N ASN A 39 10.59 -19.65 1.84
CA ASN A 39 10.95 -21.08 1.93
C ASN A 39 9.72 -22.01 1.83
N VAL A 40 8.72 -21.60 1.04
CA VAL A 40 7.40 -22.23 0.97
C VAL A 40 7.05 -22.40 -0.51
N SER A 41 6.72 -23.61 -0.95
CA SER A 41 6.28 -23.80 -2.33
C SER A 41 4.88 -23.22 -2.52
N ALA A 42 4.76 -22.11 -3.26
CA ALA A 42 3.47 -21.49 -3.60
C ALA A 42 2.50 -22.49 -4.26
N THR A 43 3.02 -23.42 -5.08
CA THR A 43 2.22 -24.50 -5.66
C THR A 43 1.74 -25.48 -4.59
N HIS A 44 2.57 -25.83 -3.61
CA HIS A 44 2.16 -26.72 -2.52
C HIS A 44 1.09 -26.08 -1.62
N GLU A 45 1.25 -24.81 -1.25
CA GLU A 45 0.25 -24.11 -0.42
C GLU A 45 -1.08 -23.92 -1.14
N ILE A 46 -1.06 -23.56 -2.43
CA ILE A 46 -2.28 -23.29 -3.19
C ILE A 46 -2.97 -24.59 -3.64
N SER A 47 -2.22 -25.54 -4.21
CA SER A 47 -2.83 -26.74 -4.82
C SER A 47 -2.89 -27.96 -3.92
N SER A 48 -1.98 -28.10 -2.94
CA SER A 48 -1.93 -29.29 -2.08
C SER A 48 -2.59 -29.05 -0.72
N LYS A 49 -2.39 -27.87 -0.11
CA LYS A 49 -3.00 -27.52 1.18
C LYS A 49 -4.33 -26.75 1.09
N ASP A 50 -4.70 -26.27 -0.11
CA ASP A 50 -5.86 -25.39 -0.31
C ASP A 50 -5.86 -24.18 0.65
N ASN A 51 -4.69 -23.58 0.86
CA ASN A 51 -4.54 -22.45 1.77
C ASN A 51 -5.10 -21.16 1.15
N LYS A 52 -6.39 -20.92 1.37
CA LYS A 52 -7.13 -19.75 0.88
C LYS A 52 -6.52 -18.43 1.36
N ALA A 53 -6.02 -18.40 2.60
CA ALA A 53 -5.35 -17.22 3.15
C ALA A 53 -4.08 -16.90 2.37
N PHE A 54 -3.25 -17.91 2.06
CA PHE A 54 -2.08 -17.69 1.20
C PHE A 54 -2.48 -17.16 -0.19
N GLY A 55 -3.56 -17.72 -0.78
CA GLY A 55 -4.09 -17.25 -2.06
C GLY A 55 -4.46 -15.76 -2.07
N VAL A 56 -5.16 -15.27 -1.05
CA VAL A 56 -5.54 -13.85 -0.93
C VAL A 56 -4.33 -12.93 -0.73
N SER A 57 -3.35 -13.35 0.07
CA SER A 57 -2.11 -12.59 0.29
C SER A 57 -1.30 -12.50 -1.02
N LEU A 58 -1.18 -13.60 -1.76
CA LEU A 58 -0.50 -13.62 -3.06
C LEU A 58 -1.23 -12.75 -4.10
N ALA A 59 -2.57 -12.80 -4.14
CA ALA A 59 -3.37 -11.92 -5.00
C ALA A 59 -3.14 -10.43 -4.68
N GLY A 60 -3.14 -10.08 -3.39
CA GLY A 60 -2.79 -8.73 -2.94
C GLY A 60 -1.40 -8.29 -3.36
N ALA A 61 -0.41 -9.18 -3.24
CA ALA A 61 0.97 -8.93 -3.69
C ALA A 61 1.05 -8.65 -5.20
N MET A 62 0.34 -9.42 -6.03
CA MET A 62 0.28 -9.20 -7.48
C MET A 62 -0.36 -7.86 -7.85
N ILE A 63 -1.46 -7.50 -7.17
CA ILE A 63 -2.11 -6.18 -7.34
C ILE A 63 -1.14 -5.07 -6.93
N ALA A 64 -0.49 -5.21 -5.78
CA ALA A 64 0.45 -4.22 -5.26
C ALA A 64 1.61 -3.98 -6.24
N VAL A 65 2.27 -5.03 -6.73
CA VAL A 65 3.36 -4.85 -7.71
C VAL A 65 2.85 -4.21 -9.00
N SER A 66 1.66 -4.60 -9.48
CA SER A 66 1.05 -3.96 -10.66
C SER A 66 0.86 -2.46 -10.45
N MET A 67 0.28 -2.06 -9.31
CA MET A 67 0.04 -0.65 -8.98
C MET A 67 1.34 0.15 -8.82
N MET A 68 2.37 -0.46 -8.25
CA MET A 68 3.68 0.16 -8.09
C MET A 68 4.37 0.38 -9.43
N LEU A 69 4.34 -0.61 -10.33
CA LEU A 69 4.97 -0.50 -11.66
C LEU A 69 4.35 0.62 -12.50
N MET A 70 3.06 0.95 -12.29
CA MET A 70 2.44 2.14 -12.90
C MET A 70 3.16 3.46 -12.59
N GLY A 71 4.02 3.50 -11.57
CA GLY A 71 4.77 4.71 -11.21
C GLY A 71 6.08 4.88 -11.99
N VAL A 72 6.51 3.83 -12.70
CA VAL A 72 7.78 3.81 -13.47
C VAL A 72 7.50 3.76 -14.96
N ILE A 73 6.44 3.06 -15.37
CA ILE A 73 6.01 2.95 -16.77
C ILE A 73 5.65 4.36 -17.28
N SER A 74 6.61 5.01 -17.92
CA SER A 74 6.51 6.40 -18.37
C SER A 74 7.19 6.48 -19.72
N GLY A 75 6.43 6.82 -20.76
CA GLY A 75 6.98 6.97 -22.11
C GLY A 75 7.73 8.29 -22.27
N ASP A 76 8.83 8.49 -21.54
CA ASP A 76 9.67 9.66 -21.77
C ASP A 76 10.45 9.47 -23.08
N ALA A 77 10.09 10.26 -24.10
CA ALA A 77 10.53 10.12 -25.49
C ALA A 77 12.03 10.42 -25.73
N GLY A 78 12.80 10.65 -24.67
CA GLY A 78 14.23 10.96 -24.75
C GLY A 78 15.18 9.76 -24.69
N TYR A 79 14.73 8.59 -24.23
CA TYR A 79 15.60 7.44 -23.96
C TYR A 79 15.55 6.38 -25.06
N SER A 80 16.67 5.69 -25.29
CA SER A 80 16.68 4.49 -26.13
C SER A 80 15.84 3.38 -25.49
N LEU A 81 15.24 2.50 -26.30
CA LEU A 81 14.44 1.36 -25.84
C LEU A 81 15.15 0.49 -24.77
N VAL A 82 16.47 0.36 -24.88
CA VAL A 82 17.29 -0.40 -23.93
C VAL A 82 17.36 0.30 -22.57
N ASN A 83 17.51 1.63 -22.57
CA ASN A 83 17.57 2.40 -21.34
C ASN A 83 16.22 2.40 -20.62
N GLU A 84 15.12 2.49 -21.37
CA GLU A 84 13.76 2.36 -20.79
C GLU A 84 13.59 1.01 -20.10
N ALA A 85 13.90 -0.09 -20.81
CA ALA A 85 13.81 -1.43 -20.26
C ALA A 85 14.65 -1.60 -18.98
N LEU A 86 15.88 -1.06 -18.96
CA LEU A 86 16.74 -1.10 -17.78
C LEU A 86 16.17 -0.30 -16.61
N THR A 87 15.58 0.87 -16.86
CA THR A 87 14.94 1.71 -15.85
C THR A 87 13.73 0.99 -15.23
N VAL A 88 12.83 0.45 -16.05
CA VAL A 88 11.65 -0.29 -15.59
C VAL A 88 12.04 -1.53 -14.78
N ILE A 89 13.05 -2.29 -15.24
CA ILE A 89 13.57 -3.44 -14.48
C ILE A 89 14.17 -2.99 -13.15
N LEU A 90 15.01 -1.95 -13.14
CA LEU A 90 15.70 -1.47 -11.95
C LEU A 90 14.72 -1.02 -10.87
N PHE A 91 13.80 -0.10 -11.20
CA PHE A 91 12.81 0.38 -10.25
C PHE A 91 11.78 -0.70 -9.90
N GLY A 92 11.45 -1.61 -10.82
CA GLY A 92 10.63 -2.78 -10.53
C GLY A 92 11.26 -3.68 -9.46
N VAL A 93 12.56 -3.98 -9.59
CA VAL A 93 13.31 -4.77 -8.59
C VAL A 93 13.42 -4.02 -7.26
N ILE A 94 13.78 -2.73 -7.28
CA ILE A 94 13.86 -1.90 -6.07
C ILE A 94 12.51 -1.90 -5.35
N GLY A 95 11.44 -1.65 -6.07
CA GLY A 95 10.09 -1.62 -5.52
C GLY A 95 9.67 -2.96 -4.90
N ILE A 96 9.97 -4.09 -5.54
CA ILE A 96 9.75 -5.43 -4.96
C ILE A 96 10.56 -5.62 -3.66
N VAL A 97 11.81 -5.16 -3.62
CA VAL A 97 12.65 -5.21 -2.41
C VAL A 97 12.05 -4.35 -1.29
N LEU A 98 11.58 -3.14 -1.60
CA LEU A 98 10.91 -2.27 -0.62
C LEU A 98 9.61 -2.89 -0.09
N MET A 99 8.83 -3.56 -0.93
CA MET A 99 7.65 -4.31 -0.49
C MET A 99 8.01 -5.47 0.44
N TRP A 100 9.11 -6.19 0.16
CA TRP A 100 9.60 -7.21 1.08
C TRP A 100 10.01 -6.63 2.43
N LEU A 101 10.75 -5.50 2.43
CA LEU A 101 11.10 -4.77 3.65
C LEU A 101 9.86 -4.29 4.41
N THR A 102 8.79 -3.95 3.72
CA THR A 102 7.51 -3.57 4.34
C THR A 102 6.93 -4.69 5.17
N ARG A 103 6.95 -5.94 4.68
CA ARG A 103 6.47 -7.09 5.46
C ARG A 103 7.28 -7.26 6.75
N ILE A 104 8.60 -7.14 6.66
CA ILE A 104 9.49 -7.19 7.84
C ILE A 104 9.20 -6.04 8.81
N ALA A 105 9.07 -4.82 8.30
CA ALA A 105 8.75 -3.65 9.10
C ALA A 105 7.37 -3.77 9.75
N PHE A 106 6.40 -4.36 9.06
CA PHE A 106 5.06 -4.58 9.56
C PHE A 106 5.06 -5.58 10.74
N ASP A 107 5.71 -6.73 10.60
CA ASP A 107 5.82 -7.71 11.68
C ASP A 107 6.62 -7.20 12.89
N ARG A 108 7.67 -6.38 12.67
CA ARG A 108 8.53 -5.90 13.77
C ARG A 108 8.02 -4.63 14.45
N LEU A 109 7.52 -3.66 13.68
CA LEU A 109 7.15 -2.33 14.18
C LEU A 109 5.65 -2.20 14.39
N SER A 110 4.84 -2.72 13.47
CA SER A 110 3.39 -2.56 13.51
C SER A 110 2.71 -3.65 14.34
N PHE A 111 3.23 -4.89 14.30
CA PHE A 111 2.67 -6.04 15.02
C PHE A 111 3.69 -6.84 15.86
N PRO A 112 4.41 -6.20 16.82
CA PRO A 112 5.41 -6.90 17.61
C PRO A 112 4.77 -8.04 18.42
N GLY A 113 5.12 -9.28 18.08
CA GLY A 113 4.64 -10.49 18.77
C GLY A 113 3.63 -11.33 17.98
N LEU A 114 3.15 -10.86 16.81
CA LEU A 114 2.33 -11.65 15.89
C LEU A 114 3.01 -11.70 14.52
N SER A 115 3.48 -12.88 14.13
CA SER A 115 3.99 -13.11 12.76
C SER A 115 2.81 -13.24 11.80
N ILE A 116 2.57 -12.22 10.97
CA ILE A 116 1.49 -12.24 9.98
C ILE A 116 1.73 -13.37 8.97
N HIS A 117 2.99 -13.60 8.60
CA HIS A 117 3.36 -14.70 7.72
C HIS A 117 2.97 -16.06 8.30
N GLU A 118 3.28 -16.33 9.58
CA GLU A 118 2.89 -17.59 10.23
C GLU A 118 1.37 -17.75 10.30
N GLN A 119 0.64 -16.67 10.59
CA GLN A 119 -0.83 -16.71 10.59
C GLN A 119 -1.39 -17.05 9.20
N ILE A 120 -0.82 -16.50 8.13
CA ILE A 120 -1.20 -16.85 6.75
C ILE A 120 -0.91 -18.33 6.46
N MET A 121 0.24 -18.86 6.91
CA MET A 121 0.55 -20.29 6.78
C MET A 121 -0.41 -21.20 7.57
N LYS A 122 -1.00 -20.70 8.66
CA LYS A 122 -2.06 -21.37 9.43
C LYS A 122 -3.46 -21.23 8.81
N GLY A 123 -3.62 -20.54 7.68
CA GLY A 123 -4.91 -20.34 7.02
C GLY A 123 -5.73 -19.17 7.58
N ASN A 124 -5.12 -18.26 8.33
CA ASN A 124 -5.79 -17.09 8.90
C ASN A 124 -6.11 -16.05 7.81
N MET A 125 -7.40 -15.90 7.50
CA MET A 125 -7.91 -14.97 6.49
C MET A 125 -7.77 -13.50 6.92
N ALA A 126 -7.93 -13.20 8.20
CA ALA A 126 -7.77 -11.84 8.73
C ALA A 126 -6.33 -11.34 8.52
N ALA A 127 -5.33 -12.17 8.86
CA ALA A 127 -3.92 -11.87 8.63
C ALA A 127 -3.60 -11.71 7.13
N SER A 128 -4.19 -12.54 6.28
CA SER A 128 -4.02 -12.46 4.82
C SER A 128 -4.57 -11.16 4.23
N ILE A 129 -5.78 -10.74 4.63
CA ILE A 129 -6.38 -9.46 4.20
C ILE A 129 -5.48 -8.29 4.61
N ILE A 130 -4.95 -8.32 5.83
CA ILE A 130 -4.03 -7.30 6.34
C ILE A 130 -2.75 -7.24 5.51
N ASP A 131 -2.11 -8.38 5.23
CA ASP A 131 -0.90 -8.42 4.41
C ASP A 131 -1.16 -7.90 2.99
N ALA A 132 -2.21 -8.39 2.32
CA ALA A 132 -2.61 -7.96 0.98
C ALA A 132 -2.80 -6.43 0.92
N CYS A 133 -3.60 -5.88 1.82
CA CYS A 133 -3.88 -4.44 1.85
C CYS A 133 -2.68 -3.62 2.30
N ASN A 134 -1.80 -4.15 3.14
CA ASN A 134 -0.55 -3.48 3.52
C ASN A 134 0.41 -3.35 2.33
N MET A 135 0.49 -4.39 1.50
CA MET A 135 1.25 -4.33 0.24
C MET A 135 0.65 -3.32 -0.74
N ILE A 136 -0.67 -3.31 -0.90
CA ILE A 136 -1.37 -2.33 -1.75
C ILE A 136 -1.14 -0.90 -1.26
N ALA A 137 -1.28 -0.66 0.05
CA ALA A 137 -1.02 0.65 0.65
C ALA A 137 0.42 1.12 0.38
N THR A 138 1.38 0.21 0.49
CA THR A 138 2.79 0.50 0.19
C THR A 138 3.01 0.77 -1.29
N ALA A 139 2.39 -0.01 -2.17
CA ALA A 139 2.46 0.20 -3.62
C ALA A 139 1.98 1.59 -4.02
N ILE A 140 0.87 2.06 -3.45
CA ILE A 140 0.30 3.39 -3.71
C ILE A 140 1.34 4.49 -3.39
N ILE A 141 2.02 4.37 -2.26
CA ILE A 141 3.06 5.33 -1.82
C ILE A 141 4.30 5.26 -2.71
N ILE A 142 4.82 4.05 -2.97
CA ILE A 142 6.02 3.88 -3.81
C ILE A 142 5.74 4.40 -5.22
N LYS A 143 4.57 4.10 -5.78
CA LYS A 143 4.11 4.65 -7.06
C LYS A 143 4.16 6.18 -7.04
N GLY A 144 3.55 6.80 -6.03
CA GLY A 144 3.57 8.25 -5.86
C GLY A 144 4.99 8.83 -5.82
N ALA A 145 5.89 8.20 -5.07
CA ALA A 145 7.28 8.61 -4.97
C ALA A 145 8.04 8.46 -6.30
N MET A 146 7.81 7.38 -7.05
CA MET A 146 8.44 7.14 -8.35
C MET A 146 8.00 8.16 -9.40
N THR A 147 6.70 8.48 -9.44
CA THR A 147 6.16 9.48 -10.38
C THR A 147 6.54 10.91 -10.02
N TRP A 148 6.80 11.18 -8.74
CA TRP A 148 7.10 12.52 -8.25
C TRP A 148 8.52 12.99 -8.57
N VAL A 149 9.46 12.06 -8.70
CA VAL A 149 10.88 12.41 -8.77
C VAL A 149 11.31 12.54 -10.22
N ASP A 150 11.97 13.66 -10.52
CA ASP A 150 12.59 13.93 -11.81
C ASP A 150 14.12 14.09 -11.65
N GLY A 151 14.87 13.82 -12.71
CA GLY A 151 16.33 13.97 -12.76
C GLY A 151 17.11 12.65 -12.83
N ASN A 152 18.35 12.67 -12.32
CA ASN A 152 19.25 11.51 -12.45
C ASN A 152 18.75 10.29 -11.66
N ILE A 153 18.88 9.10 -12.26
CA ILE A 153 18.46 7.82 -11.69
C ILE A 153 18.96 7.59 -10.25
N GLY A 154 20.17 8.02 -9.91
CA GLY A 154 20.71 7.89 -8.56
C GLY A 154 19.95 8.71 -7.52
N ILE A 155 19.59 9.95 -7.87
CA ILE A 155 18.78 10.83 -7.02
C ILE A 155 17.36 10.28 -6.90
N ALA A 156 16.80 9.79 -8.00
CA ALA A 156 15.47 9.17 -8.03
C ALA A 156 15.37 7.96 -7.09
N ILE A 157 16.37 7.07 -7.11
CA ILE A 157 16.42 5.93 -6.19
C ILE A 157 16.47 6.40 -4.73
N ILE A 158 17.32 7.38 -4.41
CA ILE A 158 17.45 7.91 -3.05
C ILE A 158 16.11 8.52 -2.60
N ALA A 159 15.47 9.32 -3.46
CA ALA A 159 14.20 9.96 -3.16
C ALA A 159 13.08 8.94 -2.90
N VAL A 160 12.98 7.88 -3.71
CA VAL A 160 12.01 6.79 -3.52
C VAL A 160 12.26 6.06 -2.19
N VAL A 161 13.51 5.70 -1.90
CA VAL A 161 13.87 5.00 -0.66
C VAL A 161 13.60 5.86 0.58
N VAL A 162 13.96 7.14 0.54
CA VAL A 162 13.77 8.07 1.67
C VAL A 162 12.27 8.34 1.90
N SER A 163 11.49 8.51 0.84
CA SER A 163 10.03 8.64 0.90
C SER A 163 9.35 7.38 1.42
N PHE A 164 9.84 6.21 1.01
CA PHE A 164 9.39 4.92 1.55
C PHE A 164 9.63 4.83 3.06
N VAL A 165 10.86 5.09 3.52
CA VAL A 165 11.23 5.00 4.94
C VAL A 165 10.36 5.94 5.79
N ALA A 166 10.21 7.19 5.35
CA ALA A 166 9.36 8.15 6.05
C ALA A 166 7.88 7.73 6.07
N SER A 167 7.38 7.14 4.98
CA SER A 167 6.02 6.61 4.95
C SER A 167 5.82 5.42 5.89
N GLN A 168 6.85 4.58 6.09
CA GLN A 168 6.79 3.51 7.08
C GLN A 168 6.67 4.06 8.51
N ILE A 169 7.24 5.24 8.80
CA ILE A 169 7.04 5.93 10.09
C ILE A 169 5.57 6.32 10.25
N ILE A 170 4.95 6.93 9.23
CA ILE A 170 3.53 7.31 9.27
C ILE A 170 2.65 6.07 9.45
N MET A 171 2.95 4.99 8.74
CA MET A 171 2.22 3.71 8.85
C MET A 171 2.37 3.05 10.23
N ALA A 172 3.54 3.16 10.85
CA ALA A 172 3.76 2.70 12.22
C ALA A 172 2.94 3.54 13.21
N LEU A 173 2.96 4.87 13.08
CA LEU A 173 2.15 5.78 13.91
C LEU A 173 0.64 5.48 13.76
N ALA A 174 0.18 5.26 12.54
CA ALA A 174 -1.20 4.89 12.24
C ALA A 174 -1.59 3.58 12.95
N THR A 175 -0.69 2.59 12.94
CA THR A 175 -0.92 1.31 13.62
C THR A 175 -0.95 1.48 15.13
N LEU A 176 0.02 2.19 15.71
CA LEU A 176 0.08 2.47 17.14
C LEU A 176 -1.17 3.20 17.63
N TYR A 177 -1.68 4.17 16.86
CA TYR A 177 -2.95 4.82 17.15
C TYR A 177 -4.10 3.81 17.21
N ARG A 178 -4.21 2.91 16.23
CA ARG A 178 -5.30 1.93 16.16
C ARG A 178 -5.24 0.87 17.24
N VAL A 179 -4.04 0.40 17.59
CA VAL A 179 -3.81 -0.52 18.71
C VAL A 179 -4.29 0.14 20.01
N LYS A 180 -3.82 1.36 20.30
CA LYS A 180 -4.23 2.10 21.52
C LYS A 180 -5.74 2.37 21.57
N VAL A 181 -6.37 2.69 20.44
CA VAL A 181 -7.83 2.89 20.38
C VAL A 181 -8.57 1.58 20.63
N PHE A 182 -8.08 0.46 20.11
CA PHE A 182 -8.69 -0.85 20.32
C PHE A 182 -8.61 -1.29 21.78
N GLU A 183 -7.42 -1.21 22.39
CA GLU A 183 -7.19 -1.57 23.79
C GLU A 183 -7.99 -0.72 24.78
N ARG A 184 -8.20 0.58 24.46
CA ARG A 184 -9.07 1.45 25.28
C ARG A 184 -10.55 1.07 25.21
N ARG A 185 -10.98 0.43 24.13
CA ARG A 185 -12.38 0.06 23.91
C ARG A 185 -12.69 -1.38 24.35
N HIS A 186 -11.68 -2.25 24.43
CA HIS A 186 -11.83 -3.65 24.83
C HIS A 186 -10.88 -3.95 25.99
N LYS A 187 -11.43 -4.06 27.21
CA LYS A 187 -10.61 -4.33 28.40
C LYS A 187 -10.13 -5.78 28.37
N GLY A 188 -8.82 -5.97 28.35
CA GLY A 188 -8.18 -7.30 28.45
C GLY A 188 -7.92 -7.99 27.11
N CYS A 189 -8.35 -7.42 25.98
CA CYS A 189 -8.07 -7.95 24.64
C CYS A 189 -7.13 -7.01 23.89
N ARG A 190 -6.13 -7.57 23.22
CA ARG A 190 -5.26 -6.81 22.31
C ARG A 190 -5.79 -6.93 20.89
N LEU A 191 -5.47 -5.93 20.07
CA LEU A 191 -5.78 -5.97 18.64
C LEU A 191 -5.14 -7.20 17.97
N HIS A 192 -3.97 -7.61 18.45
CA HIS A 192 -3.21 -8.76 17.93
C HIS A 192 -3.96 -10.07 18.16
N ASP A 193 -4.47 -10.28 19.37
CA ASP A 193 -5.23 -11.47 19.75
C ASP A 193 -6.46 -11.62 18.83
N ALA A 194 -7.19 -10.53 18.58
CA ALA A 194 -8.34 -10.55 17.68
C ALA A 194 -7.97 -10.88 16.22
N ILE A 195 -6.78 -10.49 15.75
CA ILE A 195 -6.30 -10.89 14.42
C ILE A 195 -5.88 -12.36 14.41
N GLU A 196 -5.24 -12.85 15.47
CA GLU A 196 -4.91 -14.27 15.64
C GLU A 196 -6.18 -15.15 15.67
N ASP A 197 -7.24 -14.67 16.31
CA ASP A 197 -8.58 -15.29 16.33
C ASP A 197 -9.35 -15.16 15.00
N ASN A 198 -8.68 -14.73 13.93
CA ASN A 198 -9.21 -14.62 12.57
C ASN A 198 -10.42 -13.66 12.45
N ASN A 199 -10.44 -12.56 13.22
CA ASN A 199 -11.49 -11.54 13.11
C ASN A 199 -11.38 -10.74 11.80
N ILE A 200 -12.11 -11.20 10.77
CA ILE A 200 -12.14 -10.61 9.43
C ILE A 200 -12.68 -9.17 9.45
N ALA A 201 -13.68 -8.87 10.28
CA ALA A 201 -14.26 -7.53 10.37
C ALA A 201 -13.22 -6.50 10.83
N LEU A 202 -12.43 -6.85 11.85
CA LEU A 202 -11.34 -6.03 12.34
C LEU A 202 -10.23 -5.88 11.30
N ALA A 203 -9.88 -6.97 10.61
CA ALA A 203 -8.89 -6.95 9.54
C ALA A 203 -9.28 -6.03 8.39
N LEU A 204 -10.52 -6.12 7.88
CA LEU A 204 -11.03 -5.24 6.82
C LEU A 204 -10.96 -3.76 7.23
N ARG A 205 -11.41 -3.48 8.45
CA ARG A 205 -11.43 -2.13 9.01
C ARG A 205 -10.01 -1.56 9.18
N PHE A 206 -9.08 -2.35 9.67
CA PHE A 206 -7.67 -1.97 9.84
C PHE A 206 -6.97 -1.78 8.48
N SER A 207 -7.23 -2.68 7.55
CA SER A 207 -6.67 -2.66 6.20
C SER A 207 -7.10 -1.44 5.40
N ALA A 208 -8.41 -1.14 5.40
CA ALA A 208 -8.96 0.00 4.70
C ALA A 208 -8.46 1.34 5.28
N TYR A 209 -8.20 1.40 6.59
CA TYR A 209 -7.54 2.56 7.21
C TYR A 209 -6.13 2.79 6.66
N ARG A 210 -5.31 1.74 6.52
CA ARG A 210 -3.97 1.85 5.93
C ARG A 210 -4.02 2.26 4.46
N ILE A 211 -4.95 1.71 3.68
CA ILE A 211 -5.15 2.12 2.28
C ILE A 211 -5.56 3.61 2.21
N GLY A 212 -6.52 4.05 3.03
CA GLY A 212 -6.94 5.45 3.07
C GLY A 212 -5.78 6.39 3.39
N ILE A 213 -4.94 6.03 4.37
CA ILE A 213 -3.72 6.79 4.69
C ILE A 213 -2.74 6.80 3.53
N ALA A 214 -2.50 5.66 2.88
CA ALA A 214 -1.59 5.61 1.74
C ALA A 214 -2.04 6.54 0.60
N ILE A 215 -3.35 6.57 0.30
CA ILE A 215 -3.93 7.49 -0.69
C ILE A 215 -3.69 8.93 -0.26
N ALA A 216 -4.01 9.29 0.98
CA ALA A 216 -3.85 10.65 1.49
C ALA A 216 -2.37 11.09 1.52
N VAL A 217 -1.47 10.24 2.01
CA VAL A 217 -0.01 10.50 2.02
C VAL A 217 0.51 10.65 0.59
N SER A 218 0.02 9.85 -0.35
CA SER A 218 0.45 9.96 -1.75
C SER A 218 0.02 11.27 -2.40
N ALA A 219 -1.08 11.87 -1.95
CA ALA A 219 -1.47 13.21 -2.40
C ALA A 219 -0.46 14.30 -2.00
N ALA A 220 0.35 14.08 -0.96
CA ALA A 220 1.42 15.01 -0.60
C ALA A 220 2.48 15.13 -1.71
N PHE A 221 2.70 14.07 -2.51
CA PHE A 221 3.60 14.14 -3.68
C PHE A 221 3.06 15.07 -4.76
N THR A 222 1.74 15.22 -4.88
CA THR A 222 1.14 16.19 -5.81
C THR A 222 1.16 17.61 -5.23
N ALA A 223 1.06 17.75 -3.90
CA ALA A 223 1.03 19.03 -3.22
C ALA A 223 2.38 19.77 -3.20
N VAL A 224 3.49 19.05 -3.37
CA VAL A 224 4.85 19.60 -3.26
C VAL A 224 5.55 19.39 -4.59
N GLU A 225 6.04 20.47 -5.19
CA GLU A 225 6.86 20.38 -6.39
C GLU A 225 8.23 19.80 -6.08
N TYR A 226 8.71 18.88 -6.91
CA TYR A 226 10.02 18.27 -6.74
C TYR A 226 11.12 19.20 -7.24
N ASP A 227 12.16 19.39 -6.43
CA ASP A 227 13.37 20.11 -6.82
C ASP A 227 14.60 19.33 -6.29
N ALA A 228 15.44 18.86 -7.22
CA ALA A 228 16.63 18.09 -6.92
C ALA A 228 17.71 18.89 -6.20
N GLU A 229 17.80 20.20 -6.44
CA GLU A 229 18.79 21.09 -5.80
C GLU A 229 18.40 21.39 -4.34
N ALA A 230 17.09 21.46 -4.07
CA ALA A 230 16.54 21.71 -2.74
C ALA A 230 16.03 20.43 -2.03
N PHE A 231 16.56 19.25 -2.38
CA PHE A 231 16.05 17.93 -1.97
C PHE A 231 15.66 17.84 -0.49
N THR A 232 16.52 18.28 0.44
CA THR A 232 16.24 18.22 1.87
C THR A 232 15.03 19.06 2.29
N ASN A 233 14.90 20.27 1.75
CA ASN A 233 13.79 21.17 2.08
C ASN A 233 12.48 20.65 1.51
N VAL A 234 12.48 20.26 0.24
CA VAL A 234 11.34 19.65 -0.45
C VAL A 234 10.84 18.43 0.31
N PHE A 235 11.76 17.56 0.73
CA PHE A 235 11.42 16.35 1.47
C PHE A 235 10.81 16.63 2.85
N ILE A 236 11.36 17.60 3.60
CA ILE A 236 10.81 18.00 4.91
C ILE A 236 9.38 18.54 4.75
N VAL A 237 9.16 19.38 3.74
CA VAL A 237 7.83 19.94 3.45
C VAL A 237 6.85 18.84 3.05
N TRP A 238 7.26 17.94 2.16
CA TRP A 238 6.47 16.78 1.76
C TRP A 238 6.09 15.92 2.97
N PHE A 239 7.04 15.58 3.84
CA PHE A 239 6.79 14.77 5.02
C PHE A 239 5.84 15.46 6.01
N ALA A 240 6.00 16.77 6.20
CA ALA A 240 5.11 17.56 7.05
C ALA A 240 3.67 17.57 6.51
N ILE A 241 3.49 17.75 5.20
CA ILE A 241 2.17 17.69 4.56
C ILE A 241 1.58 16.27 4.66
N ALA A 242 2.36 15.23 4.38
CA ALA A 242 1.93 13.85 4.53
C ALA A 242 1.44 13.54 5.96
N LEU A 243 2.15 14.03 6.98
CA LEU A 243 1.75 13.89 8.38
C LEU A 243 0.45 14.67 8.68
N ALA A 244 0.32 15.88 8.15
CA ALA A 244 -0.90 16.68 8.29
C ALA A 244 -2.12 15.99 7.64
N LEU A 245 -1.96 15.39 6.46
CA LEU A 245 -3.00 14.65 5.75
C LEU A 245 -3.39 13.37 6.49
N PHE A 246 -2.43 12.66 7.07
CA PHE A 246 -2.71 11.53 7.97
C PHE A 246 -3.60 11.94 9.16
N ILE A 247 -3.26 13.05 9.83
CA ILE A 247 -4.04 13.57 10.97
C ILE A 247 -5.43 13.99 10.49
N LEU A 248 -5.50 14.75 9.41
CA LEU A 248 -6.75 15.27 8.85
C LEU A 248 -7.69 14.13 8.43
N LEU A 249 -7.18 13.11 7.74
CA LEU A 249 -7.94 11.91 7.39
C LEU A 249 -8.54 11.26 8.63
N THR A 250 -7.73 11.11 9.68
CA THR A 250 -8.17 10.47 10.93
C THR A 250 -9.28 11.29 11.60
N LEU A 251 -9.16 12.61 11.65
CA LEU A 251 -10.17 13.50 12.23
C LEU A 251 -11.48 13.49 11.43
N ILE A 252 -11.40 13.65 10.10
CA ILE A 252 -12.58 13.64 9.23
C ILE A 252 -13.28 12.28 9.31
N ALA A 253 -12.54 11.17 9.29
CA ALA A 253 -13.13 9.84 9.40
C ALA A 253 -13.83 9.59 10.75
N ILE A 254 -13.39 10.24 11.84
CA ILE A 254 -14.12 10.22 13.12
C ILE A 254 -15.46 10.96 12.97
N VAL A 255 -15.46 12.15 12.37
CA VAL A 255 -16.68 12.94 12.17
C VAL A 255 -17.69 12.20 11.27
N ILE A 256 -17.26 11.69 10.13
CA ILE A 256 -18.16 10.97 9.20
C ILE A 256 -18.75 9.73 9.86
N ARG A 257 -17.95 8.99 10.63
CA ARG A 257 -18.42 7.82 11.37
C ARG A 257 -19.52 8.16 12.36
N LEU A 258 -19.44 9.29 13.06
CA LEU A 258 -20.49 9.72 14.00
C LEU A 258 -21.84 9.93 13.31
N GLY A 259 -21.84 10.29 12.03
CA GLY A 259 -23.04 10.38 11.20
C GLY A 259 -23.48 9.02 10.64
N VAL A 260 -22.60 8.34 9.90
CA VAL A 260 -22.94 7.12 9.14
C VAL A 260 -23.32 5.94 10.05
N LEU A 261 -22.61 5.76 11.16
CA LEU A 261 -22.82 4.65 12.10
C LEU A 261 -23.48 5.16 13.39
N HIS A 262 -24.45 6.06 13.25
CA HIS A 262 -25.20 6.59 14.38
C HIS A 262 -25.90 5.45 15.15
N ARG A 263 -25.69 5.40 16.47
CA ARG A 263 -26.22 4.37 17.42
C ARG A 263 -25.64 2.96 17.27
N VAL A 264 -24.63 2.74 16.44
CA VAL A 264 -23.96 1.44 16.32
C VAL A 264 -22.79 1.37 17.29
N ASN A 265 -22.76 0.36 18.17
CA ASN A 265 -21.61 0.12 19.05
C ASN A 265 -20.49 -0.58 18.28
N ILE A 266 -19.70 0.20 17.57
CA ILE A 266 -18.61 -0.29 16.71
C ILE A 266 -17.61 -1.20 17.44
N ALA A 267 -17.33 -0.92 18.71
CA ALA A 267 -16.39 -1.73 19.49
C ALA A 267 -16.90 -3.16 19.61
N GLU A 268 -18.11 -3.31 20.12
CA GLU A 268 -18.79 -4.60 20.28
C GLU A 268 -19.02 -5.29 18.92
N GLU A 269 -19.57 -4.57 17.94
CA GLU A 269 -19.91 -5.12 16.62
C GLU A 269 -18.67 -5.66 15.88
N VAL A 270 -17.58 -4.90 15.83
CA VAL A 270 -16.38 -5.31 15.10
C VAL A 270 -15.45 -6.17 15.95
N GLY A 271 -15.27 -5.82 17.22
CA GLY A 271 -14.31 -6.46 18.12
C GLY A 271 -14.79 -7.79 18.66
N GLU A 272 -16.05 -7.87 19.10
CA GLU A 272 -16.59 -9.05 19.80
C GLU A 272 -17.46 -9.92 18.89
N GLN A 273 -18.35 -9.30 18.12
CA GLN A 273 -19.28 -10.02 17.23
C GLN A 273 -18.68 -10.33 15.85
N ALA A 274 -17.50 -9.79 15.54
CA ALA A 274 -16.83 -9.92 14.25
C ALA A 274 -17.73 -9.58 13.04
N ASN A 275 -18.58 -8.55 13.20
CA ASN A 275 -19.54 -8.13 12.17
C ASN A 275 -18.84 -7.50 10.96
N ILE A 276 -18.69 -8.30 9.91
CA ILE A 276 -18.02 -7.92 8.66
C ILE A 276 -18.69 -6.71 8.00
N ALA A 277 -20.01 -6.56 8.09
CA ALA A 277 -20.72 -5.45 7.47
C ALA A 277 -20.33 -4.11 8.11
N VAL A 278 -20.33 -4.05 9.45
CA VAL A 278 -19.91 -2.84 10.19
C VAL A 278 -18.42 -2.55 9.95
N GLY A 279 -17.58 -3.60 9.96
CA GLY A 279 -16.15 -3.47 9.64
C GLY A 279 -15.89 -2.91 8.25
N ALA A 280 -16.63 -3.38 7.23
CA ALA A 280 -16.54 -2.91 5.86
C ALA A 280 -17.05 -1.47 5.69
N ILE A 281 -18.17 -1.10 6.32
CA ILE A 281 -18.70 0.27 6.28
C ILE A 281 -17.71 1.24 6.92
N GLU A 282 -17.21 0.97 8.14
CA GLU A 282 -16.20 1.84 8.75
C GLU A 282 -14.91 1.87 7.92
N GLY A 283 -14.48 0.72 7.38
CA GLY A 283 -13.33 0.65 6.49
C GLY A 283 -13.47 1.57 5.29
N SER A 284 -14.62 1.53 4.62
CA SER A 284 -14.91 2.34 3.43
C SER A 284 -14.82 3.85 3.71
N ILE A 285 -15.23 4.31 4.91
CA ILE A 285 -15.11 5.72 5.31
C ILE A 285 -13.65 6.18 5.20
N TYR A 286 -12.68 5.38 5.62
CA TYR A 286 -11.27 5.76 5.53
C TYR A 286 -10.77 5.89 4.09
N ILE A 287 -11.18 4.97 3.22
CA ILE A 287 -10.81 5.02 1.80
C ILE A 287 -11.47 6.23 1.14
N VAL A 288 -12.76 6.47 1.38
CA VAL A 288 -13.51 7.62 0.86
C VAL A 288 -12.86 8.92 1.29
N VAL A 289 -12.51 9.09 2.57
CA VAL A 289 -11.83 10.30 3.04
C VAL A 289 -10.45 10.45 2.38
N GLY A 290 -9.68 9.37 2.27
CA GLY A 290 -8.40 9.40 1.56
C GLY A 290 -8.54 9.85 0.11
N LEU A 291 -9.51 9.30 -0.61
CA LEU A 291 -9.82 9.68 -2.00
C LEU A 291 -10.28 11.14 -2.12
N LEU A 292 -11.14 11.62 -1.20
CA LEU A 292 -11.58 13.01 -1.19
C LEU A 292 -10.43 13.98 -0.94
N LEU A 293 -9.54 13.67 0.01
CA LEU A 293 -8.34 14.48 0.25
C LEU A 293 -7.41 14.47 -0.96
N ALA A 294 -7.17 13.31 -1.57
CA ALA A 294 -6.34 13.23 -2.77
C ALA A 294 -6.93 13.99 -3.95
N GLY A 295 -8.24 13.91 -4.17
CA GLY A 295 -8.94 14.64 -5.22
C GLY A 295 -8.95 16.15 -5.02
N LEU A 296 -8.98 16.63 -3.78
CA LEU A 296 -8.93 18.07 -3.48
C LEU A 296 -7.53 18.67 -3.64
N ILE A 297 -6.49 17.86 -3.44
CA ILE A 297 -5.10 18.31 -3.53
C ILE A 297 -4.57 18.19 -4.96
N GLY A 298 -5.02 17.18 -5.70
CA GLY A 298 -4.63 16.95 -7.09
C GLY A 298 -5.52 17.64 -8.13
N ALA A 299 -6.50 18.44 -7.71
CA ALA A 299 -7.32 19.29 -8.58
C ALA A 299 -6.69 20.68 -8.75
#